data_AF-F4X910-F1
#
_entry.id   AF-F4X910-F1
#
_cell.length_a   1.000
_cell.length_b   1.000
_cell.length_c   1.000
_cell.angle_alpha   90.00
_cell.angle_beta   90.00
_cell.angle_gamma   90.00
#
_symmetry.space_group_name_H-M   'P 1'
#
loop_
_entity.id
_entity.type
_entity.pdbx_description
1 polymer ?
#
loop_
_entity_poly.entity_id
_entity_poly.type
_entity_poly.pdbx_seq_one_letter_code
_entity_poly.pdbx_strand_id
1 'polypeptide(L)'
;MSEMLLNGMLFDDYLAKYEIFEKTTQFMMEYLKNWYDDDPEDFQKEMWADYRTVAETYQFKRKIAAFEKNYMYDTPLLCIAFSMDINDNEGNYVAIYTAIFDLNGNCIDDLLRK
;
A
#
# COMPACT_ATOMS: atom_id res chain seq x y z
N MET A 1 -1.57 -21.47 14.39
CA MET A 1 -0.97 -20.16 14.07
C MET A 1 -0.69 -19.49 15.41
N SER A 2 0.56 -19.14 15.71
CA SER A 2 0.84 -18.37 16.93
C SER A 2 0.29 -16.96 16.74
N GLU A 3 -0.53 -16.50 17.67
CA GLU A 3 -1.04 -15.13 17.66
C GLU A 3 0.12 -14.17 17.95
N MET A 4 0.48 -13.35 16.97
CA MET A 4 1.53 -12.33 17.14
C MET A 4 0.91 -11.12 17.83
N LEU A 5 1.49 -10.73 18.96
CA LEU A 5 1.08 -9.54 19.70
C LEU A 5 1.98 -8.35 19.34
N LEU A 6 1.37 -7.25 18.93
CA LEU A 6 2.02 -5.95 18.76
C LEU A 6 1.50 -5.01 19.84
N ASN A 7 2.39 -4.52 20.71
CA ASN A 7 2.02 -3.71 21.88
C ASN A 7 0.94 -4.38 22.77
N GLY A 8 0.96 -5.70 22.89
CA GLY A 8 0.01 -6.48 23.69
C GLY A 8 -1.36 -6.72 23.03
N MET A 9 -1.52 -6.35 21.75
CA MET A 9 -2.74 -6.52 20.95
C MET A 9 -2.50 -7.50 19.81
N LEU A 10 -3.51 -8.28 19.42
CA LEU A 10 -3.41 -9.13 18.23
C LEU A 10 -3.08 -8.29 17.00
N PHE A 11 -2.21 -8.81 16.13
CA PHE A 11 -1.78 -8.06 14.96
C PHE A 11 -2.95 -7.56 14.10
N ASP A 12 -3.96 -8.39 13.87
CA ASP A 12 -5.15 -7.99 13.10
C ASP A 12 -5.97 -6.90 13.80
N ASP A 13 -6.13 -6.98 15.13
CA ASP A 13 -6.80 -5.95 15.93
C ASP A 13 -6.01 -4.63 15.89
N TYR A 14 -4.69 -4.70 15.87
CA TYR A 14 -3.83 -3.53 15.71
C TYR A 14 -4.06 -2.88 14.34
N LEU A 15 -4.05 -3.67 13.26
CA LEU A 15 -4.28 -3.16 11.90
C LEU A 15 -5.66 -2.48 11.80
N ALA A 16 -6.67 -3.08 12.42
CA ALA A 16 -8.02 -2.51 12.49
C ALA A 16 -8.08 -1.22 13.32
N LYS A 17 -7.47 -1.22 14.52
CA LYS A 17 -7.43 -0.04 15.41
C LYS A 17 -6.85 1.19 14.73
N TYR A 18 -5.81 1.01 13.91
CA TYR A 18 -5.13 2.11 13.22
C TYR A 18 -5.62 2.35 11.79
N GLU A 19 -6.65 1.62 11.35
CA GLU A 19 -7.27 1.75 10.02
C GLU A 19 -6.24 1.59 8.90
N ILE A 20 -5.30 0.66 9.07
CA ILE A 20 -4.14 0.52 8.17
C ILE A 20 -4.58 0.22 6.74
N PHE A 21 -5.63 -0.57 6.57
CA PHE A 21 -6.12 -0.92 5.24
C PHE A 21 -6.78 0.27 4.54
N GLU A 22 -7.66 0.98 5.23
CA GLU A 22 -8.37 2.16 4.73
C GLU A 22 -7.37 3.25 4.36
N LYS A 23 -6.40 3.52 5.24
CA LYS A 23 -5.30 4.46 4.98
C LYS A 23 -4.46 4.04 3.80
N THR A 24 -4.05 2.77 3.72
CA THR A 24 -3.27 2.26 2.57
C THR A 24 -4.01 2.50 1.26
N THR A 25 -5.32 2.25 1.25
CA THR A 25 -6.16 2.48 0.05
C THR A 25 -6.21 3.96 -0.32
N GLN A 26 -6.38 4.85 0.66
CA GLN A 26 -6.39 6.30 0.43
C GLN A 26 -5.05 6.79 -0.13
N PHE A 27 -3.93 6.43 0.52
CA PHE A 27 -2.60 6.83 0.06
C PHE A 27 -2.28 6.28 -1.33
N MET A 28 -2.65 5.03 -1.62
CA MET A 28 -2.49 4.45 -2.96
C MET A 28 -3.25 5.26 -4.01
N MET A 29 -4.51 5.63 -3.76
CA MET A 29 -5.31 6.40 -4.71
C MET A 29 -4.78 7.82 -4.92
N GLU A 30 -4.23 8.44 -3.88
CA GLU A 30 -3.55 9.74 -3.95
C GLU A 30 -2.24 9.65 -4.72
N TYR A 31 -1.41 8.64 -4.43
CA TYR A 31 -0.17 8.36 -5.15
C TYR A 31 -0.42 8.20 -6.65
N LEU A 32 -1.38 7.34 -7.03
CA LEU A 32 -1.75 7.11 -8.43
C LEU A 32 -2.27 8.38 -9.09
N LYS A 33 -3.03 9.19 -8.35
CA LYS A 33 -3.52 10.47 -8.87
C LYS A 33 -2.39 11.45 -9.12
N ASN A 34 -1.47 11.60 -8.17
CA ASN A 34 -0.34 12.50 -8.29
C ASN A 34 0.56 12.09 -9.46
N TRP A 35 0.84 10.80 -9.61
CA TRP A 35 1.59 10.31 -10.77
C TRP A 35 0.90 10.62 -12.11
N TYR A 36 -0.42 10.43 -12.20
CA TYR A 36 -1.17 10.80 -13.40
C TYR A 36 -1.17 12.31 -13.67
N ASP A 37 -1.29 13.14 -12.62
CA ASP A 37 -1.30 14.59 -12.75
C ASP A 37 0.11 15.13 -13.15
N ASP A 38 1.19 14.46 -12.72
CA ASP A 38 2.58 14.82 -13.02
C ASP A 38 3.06 14.32 -14.40
N ASP A 39 2.79 13.06 -14.75
CA ASP A 39 3.16 12.43 -16.03
C ASP A 39 2.07 11.45 -16.52
N PRO A 40 1.04 11.96 -17.21
CA PRO A 40 -0.08 11.14 -17.65
C PRO A 40 0.32 10.13 -18.73
N GLU A 41 1.36 10.40 -19.54
CA GLU A 41 1.81 9.49 -20.60
C GLU A 41 2.51 8.27 -19.99
N ASP A 42 3.44 8.49 -19.05
CA ASP A 42 4.08 7.40 -18.33
C ASP A 42 3.06 6.61 -17.49
N PHE A 43 2.17 7.30 -16.78
CA PHE A 43 1.09 6.64 -16.04
C PHE A 43 0.27 5.71 -16.92
N GLN A 44 -0.24 6.20 -18.06
CA GLN A 44 -1.07 5.40 -18.96
C GLN A 44 -0.31 4.21 -19.56
N LYS A 45 0.97 4.40 -19.90
CA LYS A 45 1.83 3.34 -20.42
C LYS A 45 2.02 2.20 -19.41
N GLU A 46 2.17 2.55 -18.14
CA GLU A 46 2.55 1.60 -17.10
C GLU A 46 1.33 0.98 -16.40
N MET A 47 0.25 1.74 -16.25
CA MET A 47 -1.02 1.27 -15.72
C MET A 47 -1.93 0.66 -16.79
N TRP A 48 -1.62 0.84 -18.07
CA TRP A 48 -2.43 0.43 -19.24
C TRP A 48 -3.79 1.13 -19.36
N ALA A 49 -4.05 2.17 -18.57
CA ALA A 49 -5.27 2.96 -18.60
C ALA A 49 -5.07 4.35 -17.96
N ASP A 50 -6.03 5.27 -18.17
CA ASP A 50 -6.05 6.55 -17.46
C ASP A 50 -6.45 6.38 -15.98
N TYR A 51 -6.17 7.41 -15.16
CA TYR A 51 -6.45 7.36 -13.71
C TYR A 51 -7.92 7.02 -13.40
N ARG A 52 -8.86 7.58 -14.17
CA ARG A 52 -10.28 7.35 -13.92
C ARG A 52 -10.63 5.88 -14.12
N THR A 53 -10.15 5.27 -15.19
CA THR A 53 -10.35 3.86 -15.50
C THR A 53 -9.71 2.98 -14.44
N VAL A 54 -8.49 3.30 -14.00
CA VAL A 54 -7.83 2.60 -12.87
C VAL A 54 -8.70 2.68 -11.61
N ALA A 55 -9.14 3.87 -11.22
CA ALA A 55 -9.93 4.07 -10.02
C ALA A 55 -11.30 3.36 -10.05
N GLU A 56 -11.95 3.29 -11.21
CA GLU A 56 -13.30 2.75 -11.36
C GLU A 56 -13.33 1.24 -11.66
N THR A 57 -12.30 0.69 -12.29
CA THR A 57 -12.36 -0.67 -12.86
C THR A 57 -11.30 -1.64 -12.36
N TYR A 58 -10.20 -1.16 -11.78
CA TYR A 58 -9.11 -2.04 -11.35
C TYR A 58 -9.45 -2.72 -10.02
N GLN A 59 -8.80 -3.85 -9.78
CA GLN A 59 -8.98 -4.63 -8.57
C GLN A 59 -7.79 -4.45 -7.63
N PHE A 60 -8.05 -3.84 -6.48
CA PHE A 60 -7.07 -3.65 -5.42
C PHE A 60 -7.23 -4.74 -4.34
N LYS A 61 -6.23 -5.62 -4.22
CA LYS A 61 -6.30 -6.80 -3.35
C LYS A 61 -5.26 -6.74 -2.25
N ARG A 62 -5.67 -6.95 -1.00
CA ARG A 62 -4.76 -7.11 0.14
C ARG A 62 -3.80 -8.26 -0.14
N LYS A 63 -2.50 -8.02 -0.03
CA LYS A 63 -1.48 -9.03 -0.32
C LYS A 63 -0.74 -9.46 0.93
N ILE A 64 -0.10 -8.51 1.61
CA ILE A 64 0.75 -8.75 2.77
C ILE A 64 0.52 -7.65 3.81
N ALA A 65 0.47 -8.04 5.08
CA ALA A 65 0.71 -7.16 6.20
C ALA A 65 1.88 -7.73 7.00
N ALA A 66 2.91 -6.92 7.24
CA ALA A 66 4.12 -7.34 7.91
C ALA A 66 4.52 -6.33 8.98
N PHE A 67 4.99 -6.85 10.11
CA PHE A 67 5.77 -6.09 11.08
C PHE A 67 7.24 -6.36 10.79
N GLU A 68 8.00 -5.33 10.49
CA GLU A 68 9.38 -5.48 10.05
C GLU A 68 10.31 -4.44 10.68
N LYS A 69 11.59 -4.81 10.77
CA LYS A 69 12.68 -3.87 11.06
C LYS A 69 13.39 -3.56 9.74
N ASN A 70 13.15 -2.38 9.20
CA ASN A 70 13.62 -1.96 7.89
C ASN A 70 14.97 -1.23 8.01
N TYR A 71 15.99 -1.72 7.31
CA TYR A 71 17.37 -1.20 7.35
C TYR A 71 17.68 -0.24 6.18
N MET A 72 16.70 0.09 5.33
CA MET A 72 16.89 0.99 4.19
C MET A 72 16.93 2.47 4.62
N TYR A 73 16.48 2.80 5.83
CA TYR A 73 16.52 4.14 6.42
C TYR A 73 17.83 4.36 7.20
N ASP A 74 18.25 5.62 7.33
CA ASP A 74 19.46 6.04 8.05
C ASP A 74 19.56 5.44 9.47
N THR A 75 18.42 5.32 10.16
CA THR A 75 18.29 4.53 11.39
C THR A 75 17.30 3.40 11.13
N PRO A 76 17.66 2.13 11.42
CA PRO A 76 16.75 1.01 11.21
C PRO A 76 15.42 1.23 11.91
N LEU A 77 14.34 1.20 11.13
CA LEU A 77 13.02 1.58 11.59
C LEU A 77 12.16 0.35 11.84
N LEU A 78 11.49 0.33 12.99
CA LEU A 78 10.49 -0.68 13.28
C LEU A 78 9.14 -0.19 12.75
N CYS A 79 8.59 -0.87 11.76
CA CYS A 79 7.44 -0.38 11.01
C CYS A 79 6.45 -1.50 10.65
N ILE A 80 5.30 -1.06 10.15
CA ILE A 80 4.28 -1.91 9.54
C ILE A 80 4.33 -1.68 8.04
N ALA A 81 4.57 -2.73 7.26
CA ALA A 81 4.42 -2.68 5.81
C ALA A 81 3.09 -3.33 5.43
N PHE A 82 2.26 -2.61 4.69
CA PHE A 82 1.00 -3.13 4.16
C PHE A 82 0.99 -3.00 2.64
N SER A 83 0.84 -4.13 1.96
CA SER A 83 0.92 -4.20 0.50
C SER A 83 -0.39 -4.61 -0.14
N MET A 84 -0.69 -3.98 -1.27
CA MET A 84 -1.87 -4.23 -2.10
C MET A 84 -1.46 -4.48 -3.54
N ASP A 85 -1.89 -5.61 -4.09
CA ASP A 85 -1.77 -5.88 -5.52
C ASP A 85 -2.77 -5.00 -6.26
N ILE A 86 -2.31 -4.35 -7.32
CA ILE A 86 -3.13 -3.64 -8.30
C ILE A 86 -3.23 -4.54 -9.53
N ASN A 87 -4.45 -4.94 -9.87
CA ASN A 87 -4.73 -5.74 -11.05
C ASN A 87 -5.69 -4.98 -11.94
N ASP A 88 -5.58 -5.14 -13.26
CA ASP A 88 -6.54 -4.56 -14.19
C ASP A 88 -7.94 -5.19 -14.03
N ASN A 89 -8.89 -4.74 -14.87
CA ASN A 89 -10.27 -5.22 -14.85
C ASN A 89 -10.41 -6.71 -15.25
N GLU A 90 -9.43 -7.28 -15.96
CA GLU A 90 -9.36 -8.69 -16.33
C GLU A 90 -8.67 -9.54 -15.25
N GLY A 91 -8.07 -8.91 -14.25
CA GLY A 91 -7.35 -9.55 -13.15
C GLY A 91 -5.88 -9.81 -13.44
N ASN A 92 -5.32 -9.22 -14.50
CA ASN A 92 -3.88 -9.25 -14.76
C ASN A 92 -3.16 -8.36 -13.75
N TYR A 93 -2.05 -8.86 -13.21
CA TYR A 93 -1.21 -8.09 -12.30
C TYR A 93 -0.52 -6.92 -13.02
N VAL A 94 -0.62 -5.73 -12.44
CA VAL A 94 -0.04 -4.49 -12.97
C VAL A 94 1.11 -4.03 -12.08
N ALA A 95 0.86 -3.94 -10.78
CA ALA A 95 1.82 -3.44 -9.80
C ALA A 95 1.44 -3.88 -8.38
N ILE A 96 2.35 -3.66 -7.44
CA ILE A 96 2.12 -3.76 -6.00
C ILE A 96 2.44 -2.41 -5.37
N TYR A 97 1.49 -1.90 -4.60
CA TYR A 97 1.66 -0.72 -3.78
C TYR A 97 1.92 -1.14 -2.33
N THR A 98 2.91 -0.54 -1.69
CA THR A 98 3.24 -0.79 -0.28
C THR A 98 3.25 0.52 0.48
N ALA A 99 2.38 0.67 1.46
CA ALA A 99 2.45 1.75 2.45
C ALA A 99 3.22 1.27 3.68
N ILE A 100 4.06 2.15 4.22
CA ILE A 100 4.88 1.91 5.39
C ILE A 100 4.39 2.84 6.50
N PHE A 101 4.11 2.26 7.67
CA PHE A 101 3.59 2.98 8.83
C PHE A 101 4.52 2.84 10.03
N ASP A 102 4.57 3.89 10.86
CA ASP A 102 5.12 3.77 12.21
C ASP A 102 4.21 2.92 13.13
N LEU A 103 4.67 2.68 14.36
CA LEU A 103 3.91 1.91 15.36
C LEU A 103 2.74 2.68 16.01
N ASN A 104 2.47 3.89 15.55
CA ASN A 104 1.32 4.70 15.91
C ASN A 104 0.30 4.78 14.76
N GLY A 105 0.55 4.09 13.65
CA GLY A 105 -0.33 4.07 12.48
C GLY A 105 -0.26 5.32 11.61
N ASN A 106 0.82 6.10 11.71
CA ASN A 106 1.11 7.20 10.79
C ASN A 106 1.84 6.64 9.57
N CYS A 107 1.39 7.01 8.37
CA CYS A 107 2.13 6.69 7.15
C CYS A 107 3.41 7.53 7.13
N ILE A 108 4.53 6.86 6.93
CA ILE A 108 5.86 7.48 6.91
C ILE A 108 6.46 7.49 5.51
N ASP A 109 6.05 6.55 4.68
CA ASP A 109 6.57 6.34 3.35
C ASP A 109 5.66 5.40 2.57
N ASP A 110 5.73 5.45 1.25
CA ASP A 110 5.06 4.53 0.36
C ASP A 110 5.87 4.26 -0.89
N LEU A 111 5.54 3.17 -1.58
CA LEU A 111 6.18 2.85 -2.84
C LEU A 111 5.28 2.02 -3.73
N LEU A 112 5.47 2.20 -5.04
CA LEU A 112 4.88 1.38 -6.07
C LEU A 112 5.99 0.56 -6.74
N ARG A 113 5.77 -0.76 -6.89
CA ARG A 113 6.65 -1.66 -7.64
C ARG A 113 5.85 -2.34 -8.74
N LYS A 114 6.41 -2.35 -9.95
CA LYS A 114 5.78 -2.89 -11.15
C LYS A 114 6.31 -4.30 -11.39
#